data_AF-A0A085U1B5-F1
#
_entry.id   AF-A0A085U1B5-F1
#
_cell.length_a   1.000
_cell.length_b   1.000
_cell.length_c   1.000
_cell.angle_alpha   90.00
_cell.angle_beta   90.00
_cell.angle_gamma   90.00
#
_symmetry.space_group_name_H-M   'P 1'
#
loop_
_entity.id
_entity.type
_entity.pdbx_description
1 polymer ?
#
loop_
_entity_poly.entity_id
_entity_poly.type
_entity_poly.pdbx_seq_one_letter_code
_entity_poly.pdbx_strand_id
1 'polypeptide(L)'
;MTLGQFLIWIMARLPRVRHFGRTAGREPMHAARNLNRHAAMLNRMAELVGADLTRAMVSGRLSGEAWKEALIRCTGCKEQKACMIWLAEHDGQAGAGIEPPQYCENRLTTCRLRDALQAEGEGRK
;
A
#
# COMPACT_ATOMS: atom_id res chain seq x y z
N MET A 1 44.88 30.04 26.36
CA MET A 1 43.47 29.91 25.95
C MET A 1 42.96 28.59 26.52
N THR A 2 42.10 28.67 27.54
CA THR A 2 41.73 27.55 28.40
C THR A 2 40.77 26.60 27.66
N LEU A 3 40.95 25.29 27.91
CA LEU A 3 40.19 24.18 27.31
C LEU A 3 38.64 24.32 27.39
N GLY A 4 38.12 25.24 28.22
CA GLY A 4 36.69 25.45 28.42
C GLY A 4 35.96 26.15 27.25
N GLN A 5 36.64 26.86 26.36
CA GLN A 5 35.98 27.59 25.26
C GLN A 5 35.58 26.70 24.07
N PHE A 6 36.19 25.52 23.90
CA PHE A 6 35.91 24.65 22.75
C PHE A 6 34.59 23.86 22.90
N LEU A 7 34.20 23.53 24.14
CA LEU A 7 32.96 22.78 24.43
C LEU A 7 31.69 23.62 24.23
N ILE A 8 31.77 24.94 24.41
CA ILE A 8 30.63 25.87 24.24
C ILE A 8 30.27 26.01 22.74
N TRP A 9 31.24 25.88 21.83
CA TRP A 9 31.00 26.03 20.40
C TRP A 9 30.32 24.80 19.75
N ILE A 10 30.59 23.59 20.24
CA ILE A 10 29.98 22.35 19.71
C ILE A 10 28.47 22.27 20.01
N MET A 11 28.03 22.76 21.17
CA MET A 11 26.61 22.69 21.57
C MET A 11 25.70 23.69 20.84
N ALA A 12 26.24 24.73 20.20
CA ALA A 12 25.46 25.81 19.59
C ALA A 12 25.05 25.55 18.12
N ARG A 13 25.45 24.42 17.52
CA ARG A 13 25.17 24.08 16.11
C ARG A 13 24.26 22.86 15.93
N LEU A 14 23.43 22.56 16.93
CA LEU A 14 22.34 21.62 16.75
C LEU A 14 21.19 22.34 16.01
N PRO A 15 20.80 21.90 14.81
CA PRO A 15 19.61 22.44 14.16
C PRO A 15 18.42 22.15 15.07
N ARG A 16 17.73 23.23 15.46
CA ARG A 16 16.46 23.20 16.18
C ARG A 16 15.52 22.32 15.37
N VAL A 17 15.37 21.06 15.78
CA VAL A 17 14.38 20.14 15.22
C VAL A 17 13.03 20.85 15.31
N ARG A 18 12.52 21.27 14.15
CA ARG A 18 11.19 21.82 14.02
C ARG A 18 10.26 20.79 14.65
N HIS A 19 9.54 21.23 15.67
CA HIS A 19 8.46 20.46 16.25
C HIS A 19 7.61 19.94 15.10
N PHE A 20 7.65 18.62 14.91
CA PHE A 20 6.71 17.91 14.08
C PHE A 20 5.38 18.10 14.78
N GLY A 21 4.64 19.12 14.35
CA GLY A 21 3.30 19.43 14.84
C GLY A 21 2.43 18.22 14.62
N ARG A 22 2.34 17.39 15.65
CA ARG A 22 1.39 16.29 15.74
C ARG A 22 0.01 16.91 15.95
N THR A 23 -0.58 17.44 14.89
CA THR A 23 -2.03 17.53 14.80
C THR A 23 -2.53 16.11 14.58
N ALA A 24 -2.56 15.31 15.65
CA ALA A 24 -3.43 14.15 15.72
C ALA A 24 -4.87 14.70 15.77
N GLY A 25 -5.33 15.19 14.62
CA GLY A 25 -6.74 15.36 14.37
C GLY A 25 -7.36 13.99 14.56
N ARG A 26 -8.38 13.93 15.41
CA ARG A 26 -9.19 12.75 15.62
C ARG A 26 -9.94 12.48 14.31
N GLU A 27 -9.29 11.81 13.36
CA GLU A 27 -9.94 11.37 12.13
C GLU A 27 -11.16 10.53 12.53
N PRO A 28 -12.34 10.77 11.93
CA PRO A 28 -13.55 10.06 12.31
C PRO A 28 -13.33 8.56 12.10
N MET A 29 -13.60 7.75 13.13
CA MET A 29 -13.42 6.28 13.13
C MET A 29 -14.03 5.60 11.90
N HIS A 30 -15.09 6.19 11.32
CA HIS A 30 -15.74 5.72 10.10
C HIS A 30 -14.86 5.80 8.84
N ALA A 31 -14.02 6.82 8.69
CA ALA A 31 -13.11 6.94 7.55
C ALA A 31 -12.03 5.86 7.59
N ALA A 32 -11.43 5.64 8.76
CA ALA A 32 -10.43 4.58 8.96
C ALA A 32 -11.03 3.17 8.72
N ARG A 33 -12.26 2.91 9.20
CA ARG A 33 -12.95 1.63 8.96
C ARG A 33 -13.26 1.42 7.47
N ASN A 34 -13.62 2.47 6.74
CA ASN A 34 -13.84 2.40 5.30
C ASN A 34 -12.55 2.03 4.57
N LEU A 35 -11.43 2.69 4.91
CA LEU A 35 -10.14 2.43 4.28
C LEU A 35 -9.64 1.00 4.57
N ASN A 36 -9.76 0.54 5.82
CA ASN A 36 -9.37 -0.83 6.20
C ASN A 36 -10.17 -1.90 5.46
N ARG A 37 -11.48 -1.66 5.25
CA ARG A 37 -12.32 -2.57 4.46
C ARG A 37 -11.84 -2.67 3.01
N HIS A 38 -11.56 -1.53 2.38
CA HIS A 38 -11.07 -1.52 1.00
C HIS A 38 -9.65 -2.09 0.89
N ALA A 39 -8.81 -1.93 1.92
CA ALA A 39 -7.52 -2.58 1.97
C ALA A 39 -7.63 -4.10 1.99
N ALA A 40 -8.51 -4.65 2.81
CA ALA A 40 -8.78 -6.08 2.84
C ALA A 40 -9.34 -6.59 1.49
N MET A 41 -10.29 -5.85 0.90
CA MET A 41 -10.87 -6.22 -0.41
C MET A 41 -9.84 -6.17 -1.54
N LEU A 42 -9.01 -5.13 -1.60
CA LEU A 42 -8.00 -4.96 -2.63
C LEU A 42 -6.88 -6.01 -2.50
N ASN A 43 -6.44 -6.32 -1.27
CA ASN A 43 -5.48 -7.40 -1.03
C ASN A 43 -6.03 -8.74 -1.52
N ARG A 44 -7.25 -9.10 -1.14
CA ARG A 44 -7.86 -10.37 -1.55
C ARG A 44 -8.09 -10.43 -3.06
N MET A 45 -8.49 -9.33 -3.69
CA MET A 45 -8.58 -9.25 -5.15
C MET A 45 -7.22 -9.52 -5.79
N ALA A 46 -6.16 -8.86 -5.29
CA ALA A 46 -4.83 -9.03 -5.83
C ALA A 46 -4.29 -10.46 -5.64
N GLU A 47 -4.57 -11.11 -4.51
CA GLU A 47 -4.26 -12.53 -4.29
C GLU A 47 -4.91 -13.44 -5.33
N LEU A 48 -6.20 -13.27 -5.61
CA LEU A 48 -6.92 -14.05 -6.64
C LEU A 48 -6.32 -13.83 -8.04
N VAL A 49 -5.92 -12.60 -8.33
CA VAL A 49 -5.22 -12.25 -9.58
C VAL A 49 -3.81 -12.87 -9.63
N GLY A 50 -3.22 -13.26 -8.49
CA GLY A 50 -1.83 -13.73 -8.43
C GLY A 50 -0.82 -12.58 -8.27
N ALA A 51 -1.28 -11.39 -7.90
CA ALA A 51 -0.46 -10.24 -7.55
C ALA A 51 -0.31 -10.15 -6.03
N ASP A 52 0.66 -10.86 -5.45
CA ASP A 52 0.98 -10.72 -4.02
C ASP A 52 1.53 -9.32 -3.73
N LEU A 53 0.68 -8.46 -3.17
CA LEU A 53 1.02 -7.07 -2.87
C LEU A 53 2.08 -6.94 -1.77
N THR A 54 2.13 -7.91 -0.84
CA THR A 54 3.16 -7.93 0.21
C THR A 54 4.52 -8.21 -0.43
N ARG A 55 4.59 -9.23 -1.28
CA ARG A 55 5.80 -9.53 -2.06
C ARG A 55 6.18 -8.36 -2.97
N ALA A 56 5.21 -7.71 -3.62
CA ALA A 56 5.45 -6.55 -4.46
C ALA A 56 6.05 -5.37 -3.67
N MET A 57 5.60 -5.13 -2.44
CA MET A 57 6.18 -4.10 -1.57
C MET A 57 7.59 -4.46 -1.12
N VAL A 58 7.81 -5.70 -0.67
CA VAL A 58 9.12 -6.17 -0.20
C VAL A 58 10.17 -6.18 -1.33
N SER A 59 9.75 -6.51 -2.56
CA SER A 59 10.61 -6.47 -3.76
C SER A 59 10.80 -5.08 -4.36
N GLY A 60 10.13 -4.05 -3.83
CA GLY A 60 10.19 -2.68 -4.33
C GLY A 60 9.41 -2.44 -5.63
N ARG A 61 8.59 -3.40 -6.09
CA ARG A 61 7.70 -3.25 -7.25
C ARG A 61 6.47 -2.40 -6.97
N LEU A 62 6.08 -2.31 -5.71
CA LEU A 62 4.99 -1.47 -5.23
C LEU A 62 5.49 -0.57 -4.11
N SER A 63 5.49 0.75 -4.32
CA SER A 63 5.81 1.69 -3.26
C SER A 63 4.63 1.86 -2.30
N GLY A 64 4.91 2.28 -1.05
CA GLY A 64 3.87 2.60 -0.08
C GLY A 64 2.91 3.71 -0.55
N GLU A 65 3.42 4.70 -1.31
CA GLU A 65 2.58 5.75 -1.89
C GLU A 65 1.68 5.19 -3.00
N ALA A 66 2.21 4.37 -3.91
CA ALA A 66 1.42 3.75 -4.96
C ALA A 66 0.34 2.81 -4.39
N TRP A 67 0.63 2.12 -3.28
CA TRP A 67 -0.36 1.36 -2.53
C TRP A 67 -1.48 2.25 -1.98
N LYS A 68 -1.11 3.36 -1.32
CA LYS A 68 -2.07 4.32 -0.78
C LYS A 68 -2.96 4.92 -1.88
N GLU A 69 -2.39 5.29 -3.02
CA GLU A 69 -3.14 5.78 -4.17
C GLU A 69 -4.11 4.72 -4.71
N ALA A 70 -3.68 3.45 -4.80
CA ALA A 70 -4.55 2.35 -5.20
C ALA A 70 -5.74 2.17 -4.25
N LEU A 71 -5.53 2.34 -2.94
CA LEU A 71 -6.60 2.30 -1.95
C LEU A 71 -7.58 3.46 -2.12
N ILE A 72 -7.08 4.69 -2.31
CA ILE A 72 -7.93 5.87 -2.53
C ILE A 72 -8.77 5.70 -3.80
N ARG A 73 -8.21 5.14 -4.88
CA ARG A 73 -9.01 4.79 -6.08
C ARG A 73 -10.06 3.73 -5.76
N CYS A 74 -9.70 2.72 -4.96
CA CYS A 74 -10.62 1.65 -4.58
C CYS A 74 -11.81 2.16 -3.77
N THR A 75 -11.60 3.09 -2.83
CA THR A 75 -12.68 3.68 -2.03
C THR A 75 -13.67 4.50 -2.87
N GLY A 76 -13.20 5.08 -3.98
CA GLY A 76 -14.02 5.83 -4.94
C GLY A 76 -14.77 4.98 -5.98
N CYS A 77 -14.51 3.67 -6.05
CA CYS A 77 -15.15 2.78 -7.02
C CYS A 77 -16.67 2.69 -6.77
N LYS A 78 -17.47 2.78 -7.83
CA LYS A 78 -18.94 2.71 -7.75
C LYS A 78 -19.46 1.27 -7.60
N GLU A 79 -18.68 0.29 -8.03
CA GLU A 79 -19.09 -1.12 -8.12
C GLU A 79 -18.61 -1.98 -6.93
N GLN A 80 -18.59 -1.39 -5.74
CA GLN A 80 -18.12 -2.05 -4.50
C GLN A 80 -18.91 -3.33 -4.18
N LYS A 81 -20.23 -3.33 -4.42
CA LYS A 81 -21.08 -4.49 -4.18
C LYS A 81 -20.75 -5.63 -5.15
N ALA A 82 -20.57 -5.33 -6.42
CA ALA A 82 -20.15 -6.30 -7.42
C ALA A 82 -18.78 -6.89 -7.08
N CYS A 83 -17.84 -6.06 -6.58
CA CYS A 83 -16.53 -6.53 -6.12
C CYS A 83 -16.65 -7.56 -4.99
N MET A 84 -17.51 -7.32 -3.98
CA MET A 84 -17.71 -8.29 -2.91
C MET A 84 -18.30 -9.61 -3.39
N ILE A 85 -19.26 -9.57 -4.32
CA ILE A 85 -19.85 -10.77 -4.90
C ILE A 85 -18.77 -11.55 -5.65
N TRP A 86 -18.01 -10.88 -6.49
CA TRP A 86 -16.90 -11.49 -7.22
C TRP A 86 -15.85 -12.11 -6.28
N LEU A 87 -15.50 -11.43 -5.18
CA LEU A 87 -14.58 -11.97 -4.16
C LEU A 87 -15.12 -13.20 -3.42
N ALA A 88 -16.44 -13.29 -3.26
CA ALA A 88 -17.10 -14.44 -2.63
C ALA A 88 -17.19 -15.64 -3.59
N GLU A 89 -17.48 -15.39 -4.87
CA GLU A 89 -17.51 -16.42 -5.92
C GLU A 89 -16.15 -17.10 -6.13
N HIS A 90 -15.06 -16.37 -5.88
CA HIS A 90 -13.70 -16.85 -6.05
C HIS A 90 -13.01 -17.19 -4.72
N ASP A 91 -13.76 -17.37 -3.62
CA ASP A 91 -13.20 -17.74 -2.34
C ASP A 91 -12.38 -19.04 -2.43
N GLY A 92 -11.23 -19.08 -1.73
CA GLY A 92 -10.31 -20.23 -1.76
C GLY A 92 -9.45 -20.37 -3.02
N GLN A 93 -9.58 -19.49 -4.01
CA GLN A 93 -8.81 -19.55 -5.27
C GLN A 93 -7.59 -18.61 -5.27
N ALA A 94 -7.00 -18.35 -4.09
CA ALA A 94 -5.85 -17.46 -3.97
C ALA A 94 -4.68 -17.96 -4.83
N GLY A 95 -4.06 -17.07 -5.59
CA GLY A 95 -2.95 -17.38 -6.50
C GLY A 95 -3.36 -18.04 -7.82
N ALA A 96 -4.67 -18.21 -8.09
CA ALA A 96 -5.14 -18.89 -9.30
C ALA A 96 -4.93 -18.09 -10.60
N GLY A 97 -4.48 -16.83 -10.53
CA GLY A 97 -4.20 -16.04 -11.74
C GLY A 97 -5.45 -15.49 -12.41
N ILE A 98 -6.54 -15.30 -11.66
CA ILE A 98 -7.87 -14.95 -12.18
C ILE A 98 -7.81 -13.55 -12.77
N GLU A 99 -8.45 -13.35 -13.93
CA GLU A 99 -8.51 -12.00 -14.51
C GLU A 99 -9.40 -11.10 -13.64
N PRO A 100 -8.92 -9.91 -13.22
CA PRO A 100 -9.71 -9.01 -12.41
C PRO A 100 -10.95 -8.51 -13.16
N PRO A 101 -12.03 -8.17 -12.43
CA PRO A 101 -13.26 -7.70 -13.04
C PRO A 101 -13.02 -6.40 -13.83
N GLN A 102 -13.74 -6.23 -14.95
CA GLN A 102 -13.54 -5.10 -15.87
C GLN A 102 -13.82 -3.73 -15.23
N TYR A 103 -14.73 -3.68 -14.25
CA TYR A 103 -15.07 -2.46 -13.52
C TYR A 103 -14.03 -2.05 -12.47
N CYS A 104 -13.00 -2.87 -12.21
CA CYS A 104 -12.05 -2.57 -11.15
C CYS A 104 -11.07 -1.48 -11.57
N GLU A 105 -11.10 -0.35 -10.86
CA GLU A 105 -10.17 0.78 -11.03
C GLU A 105 -8.68 0.42 -10.83
N ASN A 106 -8.40 -0.71 -10.16
CA ASN A 106 -7.03 -1.18 -9.94
C ASN A 106 -6.64 -2.37 -10.83
N ARG A 107 -7.49 -2.77 -11.78
CA ARG A 107 -7.24 -3.90 -12.70
C ARG A 107 -5.88 -3.81 -13.38
N LEU A 108 -5.56 -2.68 -13.99
CA LEU A 108 -4.29 -2.51 -14.70
C LEU A 108 -3.09 -2.58 -13.75
N THR A 109 -3.22 -2.04 -12.55
CA THR A 109 -2.17 -2.08 -11.53
C THR A 109 -1.92 -3.51 -11.08
N THR A 110 -2.96 -4.28 -10.76
CA THR A 110 -2.80 -5.65 -10.28
C THR A 110 -2.28 -6.59 -11.38
N CYS A 111 -2.76 -6.46 -12.62
CA CYS A 111 -2.21 -7.24 -13.73
C CYS A 111 -0.72 -6.95 -13.96
N ARG A 112 -0.31 -5.67 -13.98
CA ARG A 112 1.11 -5.32 -14.12
C ARG A 112 1.98 -5.88 -13.00
N LEU A 113 1.47 -5.87 -11.76
CA LEU A 113 2.18 -6.44 -10.63
C LEU A 113 2.31 -7.96 -10.73
N ARG A 114 1.23 -8.67 -11.10
CA ARG A 114 1.26 -10.11 -11.39
C ARG A 114 2.37 -10.44 -12.38
N ASP A 115 2.38 -9.76 -13.53
CA ASP A 115 3.33 -10.04 -14.60
C ASP A 115 4.77 -9.76 -14.16
N ALA A 116 5.01 -8.67 -13.43
CA ALA A 116 6.32 -8.34 -12.87
C ALA A 116 6.82 -9.37 -11.85
N LEU A 117 5.94 -9.89 -10.99
CA LEU A 117 6.29 -10.90 -9.98
C LEU A 117 6.54 -12.28 -10.62
N GLN A 118 5.82 -12.63 -11.68
CA GLN A 118 6.03 -13.87 -12.43
C GLN A 118 7.40 -13.89 -13.14
N ALA A 119 7.77 -12.79 -13.79
CA ALA A 119 9.08 -12.64 -14.44
C ALA A 119 10.25 -12.81 -13.45
N GLU A 120 10.09 -12.38 -12.19
CA GLU A 120 11.10 -12.61 -11.14
C GLU A 120 11.17 -14.06 -10.68
N GLY A 121 10.05 -14.78 -10.69
CA GLY A 121 10.00 -16.20 -10.35
C GLY A 121 10.70 -17.06 -11.41
N GLU A 122 10.61 -16.67 -12.67
CA GLU A 122 11.27 -17.33 -13.80
C GLU A 122 12.78 -17.10 -13.80
N GLY A 123 13.25 -15.87 -13.57
CA GLY A 123 14.69 -15.56 -13.52
C GLY A 123 15.44 -16.10 -12.30
N ARG A 124 14.74 -16.66 -11.31
CA ARG A 124 15.33 -17.30 -10.13
C ARG A 124 15.58 -18.81 -10.31
N LYS A 125 14.95 -19.43 -11.32
CA LYS A 125 15.14 -20.85 -11.64
C LYS A 125 16.39 -21.03 -12.49
#